data_AF-A0A7V8EKL7-F1
#
_entry.id   AF-A0A7V8EKL7-F1
#
_cell.length_a   1.000
_cell.length_b   1.000
_cell.length_c   1.000
_cell.angle_alpha   90.00
_cell.angle_beta   90.00
_cell.angle_gamma   90.00
#
_symmetry.space_group_name_H-M   'P 1'
#
loop_
_entity.id
_entity.type
_entity.pdbx_description
1 polymer ?
#
loop_
_entity_poly.entity_id
_entity_poly.type
_entity_poly.pdbx_seq_one_letter_code
_entity_poly.pdbx_strand_id
1 'polypeptide(L)'
;MDTNKMRDISREQFEAVFSEKYPLTFAAAKAGESEAHGAVSIAWWGWQASREAVVVELPPKWSDEANSNKQAWDCGIEDARMAIEAQGLKVEVKP
;
A
#
# COMPACT_ATOMS: atom_id res chain seq x y z
N MET A 1 7.83 -8.11 8.91
CA MET A 1 8.03 -6.72 8.46
C MET A 1 7.31 -5.84 9.47
N ASP A 2 7.96 -4.79 10.00
CA ASP A 2 7.35 -3.88 10.98
C ASP A 2 6.12 -3.22 10.35
N THR A 3 4.92 -3.60 10.80
CA THR A 3 3.64 -3.00 10.39
C THR A 3 3.58 -1.51 10.67
N ASN A 4 4.39 -1.00 11.61
CA ASN A 4 4.56 0.42 11.86
C ASN A 4 5.26 1.15 10.70
N LYS A 5 6.26 0.54 10.05
CA LYS A 5 6.97 1.18 8.91
C LYS A 5 6.14 1.25 7.64
N MET A 6 5.27 0.26 7.39
CA MET A 6 4.32 0.32 6.26
C MET A 6 3.20 1.36 6.49
N ARG A 7 2.82 1.59 7.75
CA ARG A 7 1.87 2.63 8.13
C ARG A 7 2.42 4.03 7.81
N ASP A 8 3.72 4.23 7.95
CA ASP A 8 4.37 5.52 7.69
C ASP A 8 4.41 5.88 6.19
N ILE A 9 4.86 4.97 5.30
CA ILE A 9 4.97 5.28 3.86
C ILE A 9 3.59 5.55 3.23
N SER A 10 2.59 4.73 3.56
CA SER A 10 1.22 4.91 3.04
C SER A 10 0.60 6.22 3.52
N ARG A 11 0.92 6.63 4.75
CA ARG A 11 0.46 7.89 5.33
C ARG A 11 1.10 9.09 4.66
N GLU A 12 2.41 9.05 4.44
CA GLU A 12 3.15 10.11 3.74
C GLU A 12 2.60 10.35 2.32
N GLN A 13 2.35 9.28 1.56
CA GLN A 13 1.76 9.38 0.22
C GLN A 13 0.38 10.03 0.23
N PHE A 14 -0.48 9.64 1.18
CA PHE A 14 -1.78 10.27 1.36
C PHE A 14 -1.65 11.75 1.72
N GLU A 15 -0.82 12.09 2.71
CA GLU A 15 -0.66 13.46 3.18
C GLU A 15 -0.08 14.38 2.10
N ALA A 16 0.84 13.89 1.27
CA ALA A 16 1.36 14.64 0.13
C ALA A 16 0.24 15.07 -0.83
N VAL A 17 -0.59 14.11 -1.29
CA VAL A 17 -1.69 14.39 -2.22
C VAL A 17 -2.80 15.23 -1.55
N PHE A 18 -3.14 14.92 -0.29
CA PHE A 18 -4.19 15.63 0.42
C PHE A 18 -3.79 17.08 0.70
N SER A 19 -2.55 17.32 1.11
CA SER A 19 -2.05 18.67 1.38
C SER A 19 -1.92 19.53 0.13
N GLU A 20 -1.58 18.93 -1.02
CA GLU A 20 -1.57 19.63 -2.31
C GLU A 20 -2.98 20.05 -2.73
N LYS A 21 -3.95 19.13 -2.61
CA LYS A 21 -5.31 19.37 -3.10
C LYS A 21 -6.20 20.16 -2.15
N TYR A 22 -5.98 20.03 -0.85
CA TYR A 22 -6.76 20.67 0.22
C TYR A 22 -5.86 21.35 1.26
N PRO A 23 -5.03 22.33 0.85
CA PRO A 23 -4.00 22.91 1.71
C PRO A 23 -4.56 23.59 2.97
N LEU A 24 -5.69 24.28 2.85
CA LEU A 24 -6.34 24.95 4.00
C LEU A 24 -6.90 23.93 5.00
N THR A 25 -7.61 22.91 4.51
CA THR A 25 -8.14 21.83 5.37
C THR A 25 -7.02 21.08 6.06
N PHE A 26 -5.92 20.80 5.35
CA PHE A 26 -4.77 20.12 5.94
C PHE A 26 -4.08 20.97 7.02
N ALA A 27 -3.91 22.27 6.78
CA ALA A 27 -3.36 23.20 7.76
C ALA A 27 -4.26 23.36 9.00
N ALA A 28 -5.57 23.50 8.79
CA ALA A 28 -6.57 23.57 9.87
C ALA A 28 -6.59 22.31 10.73
N ALA A 29 -6.52 21.13 10.10
CA ALA A 29 -6.39 19.87 10.82
C ALA A 29 -5.09 19.84 11.64
N LYS A 30 -3.95 20.26 11.08
CA LYS A 30 -2.68 20.36 11.85
C LYS A 30 -2.74 21.37 13.01
N ALA A 31 -3.59 22.39 12.90
CA ALA A 31 -3.85 23.35 13.97
C ALA A 31 -4.82 22.83 15.05
N GLY A 32 -5.35 21.61 14.91
CA GLY A 32 -6.25 20.99 15.89
C GLY A 32 -7.73 21.32 15.67
N GLU A 33 -8.11 21.87 14.51
CA GLU A 33 -9.52 22.15 14.21
C GLU A 33 -10.30 20.83 14.02
N SER A 34 -11.34 20.62 14.83
CA SER A 34 -12.04 19.34 14.91
C SER A 34 -12.69 18.92 13.59
N GLU A 35 -13.30 19.86 12.86
CA GLU A 35 -13.98 19.56 11.60
C GLU A 35 -12.98 19.15 10.52
N ALA A 36 -11.89 19.92 10.39
CA ALA A 36 -10.80 19.60 9.48
C ALA A 36 -10.13 18.26 9.82
N HIS A 37 -9.94 17.95 11.11
CA HIS A 37 -9.49 16.64 11.56
C HIS A 37 -10.45 15.51 11.15
N GLY A 38 -11.76 15.74 11.26
CA GLY A 38 -12.78 14.80 10.80
C GLY A 38 -12.68 14.54 9.29
N ALA A 39 -12.54 15.60 8.48
CA ALA A 39 -12.39 15.49 7.03
C ALA A 39 -11.13 14.70 6.62
N VAL A 40 -9.98 15.00 7.24
CA VAL A 40 -8.72 14.26 6.99
C VAL A 40 -8.86 12.80 7.40
N SER A 41 -9.51 12.51 8.53
CA SER A 41 -9.72 11.15 9.02
C SER A 41 -10.59 10.32 8.09
N ILE A 42 -11.70 10.88 7.59
CA ILE A 42 -12.59 10.20 6.64
C ILE A 42 -11.88 9.95 5.32
N ALA A 43 -11.15 10.94 4.79
CA ALA A 43 -10.40 10.79 3.55
C ALA A 43 -9.30 9.73 3.69
N TRP A 44 -8.61 9.69 4.83
CA TRP A 44 -7.62 8.65 5.14
C TRP A 44 -8.24 7.26 5.20
N TRP A 45 -9.38 7.11 5.88
CA TRP A 45 -10.10 5.83 5.91
C TRP A 45 -10.51 5.36 4.52
N GLY A 46 -11.09 6.25 3.69
CA GLY A 46 -11.48 5.93 2.32
C GLY A 46 -10.28 5.55 1.44
N TRP A 47 -9.14 6.22 1.63
CA TRP A 47 -7.88 5.86 0.96
C TRP A 47 -7.44 4.44 1.32
N GLN A 48 -7.38 4.11 2.62
CA GLN A 48 -7.02 2.76 3.07
C GLN A 48 -7.97 1.70 2.51
N ALA A 49 -9.28 1.92 2.61
CA ALA A 49 -10.30 1.00 2.10
C ALA A 49 -10.16 0.75 0.59
N SER A 50 -9.87 1.80 -0.19
CA SER A 50 -9.67 1.66 -1.64
C SER A 50 -8.47 0.77 -1.99
N ARG A 51 -7.38 0.86 -1.24
CA ARG A 51 -6.17 0.05 -1.47
C ARG A 51 -6.34 -1.39 -1.00
N GLU A 52 -7.07 -1.59 0.09
CA GLU A 52 -7.43 -2.94 0.56
C GLU A 52 -8.37 -3.68 -0.41
N ALA A 53 -9.13 -2.95 -1.24
CA ALA A 53 -9.97 -3.53 -2.28
C ALA A 53 -9.20 -3.92 -3.55
N VAL A 54 -8.00 -3.35 -3.76
CA VAL A 54 -7.15 -3.68 -4.91
C VAL A 54 -6.32 -4.91 -4.59
N VAL A 55 -6.44 -5.93 -5.44
CA VAL A 55 -5.65 -7.16 -5.38
C VAL A 55 -4.80 -7.25 -6.64
N VAL A 56 -3.48 -7.39 -6.46
CA VAL A 56 -2.53 -7.58 -7.56
C VAL A 56 -2.29 -9.07 -7.75
N GLU A 57 -2.57 -9.57 -8.96
CA GLU A 57 -2.30 -10.95 -9.32
C GLU A 57 -0.86 -11.11 -9.79
N LEU A 58 -0.10 -11.98 -9.13
CA LEU A 58 1.22 -12.41 -9.58
C LEU A 58 1.13 -13.70 -10.40
N PRO A 59 2.05 -13.91 -11.37
CA PRO A 59 2.11 -15.15 -12.11
C PRO A 59 2.48 -16.32 -11.17
N PRO A 60 2.10 -17.55 -11.53
CA PRO A 60 2.34 -18.72 -10.70
C PRO A 60 3.84 -19.01 -10.57
N LYS A 61 4.18 -19.70 -9.49
CA LYS A 61 5.50 -20.34 -9.35
C LYS A 61 5.65 -21.46 -10.37
N TRP A 62 6.88 -21.78 -10.74
CA TRP A 62 7.09 -22.90 -11.66
C TRP A 62 6.83 -24.23 -10.97
N SER A 63 6.06 -25.09 -11.63
CA SER A 63 5.76 -26.44 -11.15
C SER A 63 6.88 -27.45 -11.44
N ASP A 64 7.71 -27.19 -12.46
CA ASP A 64 8.78 -28.10 -12.86
C ASP A 64 10.05 -27.89 -12.00
N GLU A 65 10.30 -28.83 -11.09
CA GLU A 65 11.47 -28.81 -10.21
C GLU A 65 12.80 -29.00 -10.95
N ALA A 66 12.80 -29.59 -12.14
CA ALA A 66 14.02 -29.80 -12.91
C ALA A 66 14.47 -28.55 -13.70
N ASN A 67 13.64 -27.51 -13.73
CA ASN A 67 13.98 -26.30 -14.46
C ASN A 67 15.07 -25.50 -13.73
N SER A 68 16.21 -25.31 -14.40
CA SER A 68 17.39 -24.64 -13.84
C SER A 68 17.13 -23.21 -13.37
N ASN A 69 16.09 -22.55 -13.89
CA ASN A 69 15.75 -21.18 -13.52
C ASN A 69 14.65 -21.09 -12.43
N LYS A 70 14.11 -22.23 -11.95
CA LYS A 70 12.99 -22.27 -10.99
C LYS A 70 13.26 -21.47 -9.74
N GLN A 71 14.42 -21.68 -9.12
CA GLN A 71 14.75 -20.99 -7.88
C GLN A 71 14.79 -19.47 -8.07
N ALA A 72 15.40 -19.00 -9.17
CA ALA A 72 15.47 -17.58 -9.47
C ALA A 72 14.08 -16.97 -9.76
N TRP A 73 13.23 -17.69 -10.49
CA TRP A 73 11.85 -17.29 -10.76
C TRP A 73 11.04 -17.17 -9.47
N ASP A 74 11.01 -18.23 -8.66
CA ASP A 74 10.20 -18.28 -7.43
C ASP A 74 10.65 -17.22 -6.41
N CYS A 75 11.97 -16.98 -6.29
CA CYS A 75 12.49 -15.88 -5.48
C CYS A 75 12.02 -14.52 -6.02
N GLY A 76 12.06 -14.31 -7.34
CA GLY A 76 11.58 -13.08 -7.96
C GLY A 76 10.09 -12.81 -7.72
N ILE A 77 9.25 -13.87 -7.70
CA ILE A 77 7.83 -13.76 -7.35
C ILE A 77 7.65 -13.33 -5.89
N GLU A 78 8.41 -13.90 -4.96
CA GLU A 78 8.35 -13.51 -3.55
C GLU A 78 8.86 -12.08 -3.31
N ASP A 79 9.95 -11.68 -3.96
CA ASP A 79 10.48 -10.32 -3.88
C ASP A 79 9.46 -9.30 -4.42
N ALA A 80 8.81 -9.61 -5.55
CA ALA A 80 7.74 -8.80 -6.11
C ALA A 80 6.55 -8.69 -5.15
N ARG A 81 6.11 -9.82 -4.57
CA ARG A 81 5.03 -9.85 -3.58
C ARG A 81 5.35 -8.94 -2.40
N MET A 82 6.54 -9.09 -1.81
CA MET A 82 6.99 -8.26 -0.68
C MET A 82 7.04 -6.78 -1.02
N ALA A 83 7.54 -6.43 -2.22
CA ALA A 83 7.62 -5.04 -2.67
C ALA A 83 6.23 -4.41 -2.86
N ILE A 84 5.25 -5.16 -3.38
CA ILE A 84 3.88 -4.68 -3.59
C ILE A 84 3.15 -4.56 -2.25
N GLU A 85 3.27 -5.55 -1.37
CA GLU A 85 2.70 -5.51 -0.02
C GLU A 85 3.27 -4.33 0.79
N ALA A 86 4.55 -4.00 0.61
CA ALA A 86 5.19 -2.84 1.23
C ALA A 86 4.57 -1.49 0.81
N GLN A 87 3.87 -1.45 -0.34
CA GLN A 87 3.10 -0.28 -0.79
C GLN A 87 1.64 -0.30 -0.28
N GLY A 88 1.28 -1.24 0.60
CA GLY A 88 -0.07 -1.36 1.16
C GLY A 88 -1.11 -1.90 0.19
N LEU A 89 -0.69 -2.68 -0.82
CA LEU A 89 -1.58 -3.38 -1.75
C LEU A 89 -1.61 -4.87 -1.41
N LYS A 90 -2.76 -5.52 -1.62
CA LYS A 90 -2.87 -6.98 -1.46
C LYS A 90 -2.35 -7.68 -2.71
N VAL A 91 -1.77 -8.86 -2.52
CA VAL A 91 -1.27 -9.70 -3.59
C VAL A 91 -1.88 -11.09 -3.50
N GLU A 92 -2.27 -11.63 -4.65
CA GLU A 92 -2.63 -13.04 -4.81
C GLU A 92 -1.71 -13.67 -5.86
N VAL A 93 -1.17 -14.86 -5.57
CA VAL A 93 -0.40 -15.64 -6.54
C VAL A 93 -1.38 -16.57 -7.24
N LYS A 94 -1.46 -16.50 -8.57
CA LYS A 94 -2.30 -17.44 -9.32
C LYS A 94 -1.85 -18.89 -9.07
N PRO A 95 -2.79 -19.83 -8.95
CA PRO A 95 -2.47 -21.25 -8.80
C PRO A 95 -1.68 -21.80 -9.98
#